data_AF-A0AAN6BZJ2-F1
#
_entry.id   AF-A0AAN6BZJ2-F1
#
_cell.length_a   1.000
_cell.length_b   1.000
_cell.length_c   1.000
_cell.angle_alpha   90.00
_cell.angle_beta   90.00
_cell.angle_gamma   90.00
#
_symmetry.space_group_name_H-M   'P 1'
#
loop_
_entity.id
_entity.type
_entity.pdbx_description
1 polymer ?
#
loop_
_entity_poly.entity_id
_entity_poly.type
_entity_poly.pdbx_seq_one_letter_code
_entity_poly.pdbx_strand_id
1 'polypeptide(L)'
;MGSGSLCDAASAACVTKGAVSCLSPTSYVSPVGQYGQKPTSFNSIDNISMAPNLAACQHALIYDMILAGYKNAVIARTANCRASSVRRIRANIRCYGSTKAPLNGVRRRRLLSPPMLTALLDRLAVKPNMYREEMVEFLEKEFETTIPASNIGRSLRSARWTRKTARRVAKGRNADLRDYYLYKLSFYRSYQLVYIDESGCDRRVGRRRYGWAPKGVTPVQIDRFHRDQRYQILPAYTQEGILHYDIFPGSTDSDRFEEFIEQLLHHCDRFYFISGVVRE
;
A
#
# COMPACT_ATOMS: atom_id res chain seq x y z
N MET A 1 -17.02 7.36 -37.42
CA MET A 1 -16.37 6.03 -37.38
C MET A 1 -14.87 6.26 -37.28
N GLY A 2 -14.21 5.64 -36.29
CA GLY A 2 -12.75 5.40 -36.20
C GLY A 2 -11.83 6.64 -36.14
N SER A 3 -11.27 7.02 -34.99
CA SER A 3 -10.12 6.43 -34.27
C SER A 3 -8.76 6.98 -34.73
N GLY A 4 -8.04 7.64 -33.81
CA GLY A 4 -6.63 8.04 -33.96
C GLY A 4 -6.28 9.18 -32.99
N SER A 5 -6.24 8.94 -31.68
CA SER A 5 -5.02 8.62 -30.92
C SER A 5 -3.96 9.73 -30.96
N LEU A 6 -4.07 10.71 -30.07
CA LEU A 6 -2.97 11.60 -29.67
C LEU A 6 -1.98 10.81 -28.80
N CYS A 7 -0.72 10.80 -29.20
CA CYS A 7 0.40 10.26 -28.44
C CYS A 7 1.01 11.37 -27.57
N ASP A 8 0.88 11.25 -26.26
CA ASP A 8 1.63 12.04 -25.28
C ASP A 8 3.06 11.49 -25.13
N ALA A 9 4.05 12.35 -25.42
CA ALA A 9 5.46 12.06 -25.21
C ALA A 9 5.85 12.31 -23.74
N ALA A 10 6.13 11.23 -23.02
CA ALA A 10 6.69 11.27 -21.68
C ALA A 10 8.20 11.61 -21.72
N SER A 11 8.57 12.73 -21.11
CA SER A 11 9.96 13.11 -20.83
C SER A 11 10.44 12.42 -19.55
N ALA A 12 11.41 11.50 -19.68
CA ALA A 12 12.10 10.86 -18.57
C ALA A 12 13.58 11.25 -18.61
N ALA A 13 13.97 12.19 -17.74
CA ALA A 13 15.37 12.58 -17.57
C ALA A 13 16.10 11.55 -16.67
N CYS A 14 17.09 10.91 -17.28
CA CYS A 14 18.11 10.09 -16.65
C CYS A 14 19.18 11.02 -16.04
N VAL A 15 19.54 10.84 -14.76
CA VAL A 15 20.72 11.48 -14.17
C VAL A 15 21.72 10.38 -13.79
N THR A 16 22.89 10.49 -14.40
CA THR A 16 24.05 9.61 -14.33
C THR A 16 25.02 10.00 -13.21
N LYS A 17 25.63 8.95 -12.63
CA LYS A 17 27.04 8.80 -12.16
C LYS A 17 27.74 9.97 -11.46
N GLY A 18 28.25 9.67 -10.25
CA GLY A 18 29.43 10.32 -9.67
C GLY A 18 30.32 9.26 -9.01
N ALA A 19 31.46 8.98 -9.63
CA ALA A 19 32.56 8.18 -9.09
C ALA A 19 33.50 9.10 -8.30
N VAL A 20 34.07 8.64 -7.19
CA VAL A 20 35.24 9.26 -6.58
C VAL A 20 36.21 8.17 -6.13
N SER A 21 37.47 8.49 -6.38
CA SER A 21 38.67 7.70 -6.53
C SER A 21 39.40 7.32 -5.24
N CYS A 22 40.23 6.30 -5.41
CA CYS A 22 41.32 5.79 -4.59
C CYS A 22 42.24 6.88 -4.03
N LEU A 23 42.77 6.68 -2.82
CA LEU A 23 44.14 7.03 -2.42
C LEU A 23 44.55 6.16 -1.20
N SER A 24 45.60 5.36 -1.38
CA SER A 24 46.55 4.86 -0.37
C SER A 24 47.85 5.68 -0.51
N PRO A 25 48.77 5.80 0.48
CA PRO A 25 49.65 4.73 1.03
C PRO A 25 49.91 4.93 2.55
N THR A 26 50.60 4.11 3.35
CA THR A 26 52.01 3.68 3.33
C THR A 26 52.29 2.63 4.43
N SER A 27 53.08 1.63 4.05
CA SER A 27 54.10 0.84 4.78
C SER A 27 54.25 0.90 6.32
N TYR A 28 54.32 -0.28 6.93
CA TYR A 28 55.44 -0.65 7.81
C TYR A 28 55.66 -2.17 7.82
N VAL A 29 56.93 -2.59 7.86
CA VAL A 29 57.44 -3.94 7.59
C VAL A 29 58.15 -4.51 8.83
N SER A 30 57.92 -5.81 9.08
CA SER A 30 58.78 -6.82 9.78
C SER A 30 58.89 -6.83 11.32
N PRO A 31 59.28 -7.96 11.98
CA PRO A 31 59.84 -9.20 11.41
C PRO A 31 59.27 -10.57 11.87
N VAL A 32 59.48 -11.52 10.96
CA VAL A 32 59.79 -12.95 11.05
C VAL A 32 59.93 -13.61 12.44
N GLY A 33 59.19 -14.71 12.62
CA GLY A 33 59.53 -15.83 13.51
C GLY A 33 59.14 -17.15 12.84
N GLN A 34 60.12 -17.87 12.31
CA GLN A 34 59.98 -19.21 11.73
C GLN A 34 59.98 -20.27 12.84
N TYR A 35 58.96 -21.11 12.95
CA TYR A 35 59.10 -22.44 13.53
C TYR A 35 58.14 -23.46 12.90
N GLY A 36 58.72 -24.45 12.23
CA GLY A 36 58.28 -25.85 12.25
C GLY A 36 57.01 -26.23 11.49
N GLN A 37 57.18 -26.66 10.23
CA GLN A 37 56.18 -27.51 9.57
C GLN A 37 56.10 -28.88 10.27
N LYS A 38 54.90 -29.29 10.64
CA LYS A 38 54.53 -30.69 10.91
C LYS A 38 53.32 -31.02 10.04
N PRO A 39 53.32 -32.13 9.28
CA PRO A 39 52.25 -32.43 8.34
C PRO A 39 51.04 -32.98 9.12
N THR A 40 50.02 -32.16 9.29
CA THR A 40 48.68 -32.65 9.63
C THR A 40 47.91 -32.83 8.33
N SER A 41 47.58 -34.07 8.03
CA SER A 41 46.64 -34.46 6.97
C SER A 41 45.28 -33.80 7.25
N PHE A 42 45.10 -32.58 6.74
CA PHE A 42 43.80 -31.95 6.69
C PHE A 42 43.01 -32.65 5.59
N ASN A 43 42.06 -33.49 6.01
CA ASN A 43 40.97 -33.94 5.18
C ASN A 43 40.34 -32.71 4.52
N SER A 44 40.58 -32.54 3.22
CA SER A 44 39.86 -31.59 2.40
C SER A 44 38.40 -32.04 2.41
N ILE A 45 37.60 -31.35 3.23
CA ILE A 45 36.15 -31.37 3.14
C ILE A 45 35.84 -30.83 1.75
N ASP A 46 35.60 -31.74 0.82
CA ASP A 46 35.16 -31.42 -0.52
C ASP A 46 33.99 -30.46 -0.42
N ASN A 47 34.19 -29.27 -0.97
CA ASN A 47 33.17 -28.26 -1.16
C ASN A 47 31.92 -28.93 -1.73
N ILE A 48 30.87 -29.06 -0.90
CA ILE A 48 29.52 -29.40 -1.37
C ILE A 48 28.99 -28.14 -2.08
N SER A 49 29.59 -27.84 -3.24
CA SER A 49 29.03 -26.93 -4.22
C SER A 49 27.74 -27.57 -4.72
N MET A 50 26.61 -26.98 -4.34
CA MET A 50 25.31 -27.34 -4.90
C MET A 50 25.38 -27.07 -6.40
N ALA A 51 25.47 -28.14 -7.19
CA ALA A 51 25.46 -28.03 -8.64
C ALA A 51 24.16 -27.32 -9.08
N PRO A 52 24.25 -26.37 -10.03
CA PRO A 52 23.09 -25.64 -10.50
C PRO A 52 22.03 -26.61 -11.07
N ASN A 53 20.76 -26.20 -11.01
CA ASN A 53 19.68 -26.94 -11.64
C ASN A 53 19.98 -27.11 -13.13
N LEU A 54 19.69 -28.30 -13.68
CA LEU A 54 19.90 -28.59 -15.10
C LEU A 54 19.07 -27.63 -15.95
N ALA A 55 19.72 -27.05 -16.96
CA ALA A 55 19.08 -26.17 -17.93
C ALA A 55 18.07 -26.94 -18.80
N ALA A 56 17.11 -26.23 -19.39
CA ALA A 56 16.10 -26.85 -20.25
C ALA A 56 16.71 -27.61 -21.44
N CYS A 57 17.80 -27.08 -22.03
CA CYS A 57 18.53 -27.74 -23.10
C CYS A 57 19.17 -29.07 -22.65
N GLN A 58 19.70 -29.13 -21.43
CA GLN A 58 20.25 -30.37 -20.86
C GLN A 58 19.14 -31.39 -20.61
N HIS A 59 17.95 -30.95 -20.18
CA HIS A 59 16.79 -31.82 -20.05
C HIS A 59 16.35 -32.41 -21.40
N ALA A 60 16.33 -31.62 -22.47
CA ALA A 60 16.01 -32.10 -23.82
C ALA A 60 17.06 -33.10 -24.33
N LEU A 61 18.35 -32.78 -24.21
CA LEU A 61 19.44 -33.67 -24.59
C LEU A 61 19.37 -35.01 -23.85
N ILE A 62 19.13 -34.97 -22.53
CA ILE A 62 18.98 -36.19 -21.72
C ILE A 62 17.77 -37.01 -22.18
N TYR A 63 16.65 -36.36 -22.53
CA TYR A 63 15.45 -37.03 -23.02
C TYR A 63 15.72 -37.78 -24.33
N ASP A 64 16.33 -37.10 -25.31
CA ASP A 64 16.62 -37.69 -26.63
C ASP A 64 17.61 -38.85 -26.52
N MET A 65 18.66 -38.71 -25.70
CA MET A 65 19.62 -39.79 -25.47
C MET A 65 19.02 -40.97 -24.70
N ILE A 66 18.01 -40.73 -23.84
CA ILE A 66 17.26 -41.80 -23.18
C ILE A 66 16.42 -42.57 -24.19
N LEU A 67 15.74 -41.87 -25.11
CA LEU A 67 14.97 -42.48 -26.20
C LEU A 67 15.86 -43.28 -27.15
N ALA A 68 17.04 -42.78 -27.47
CA ALA A 68 18.03 -43.46 -28.29
C ALA A 68 18.76 -44.63 -27.57
N GLY A 69 18.40 -44.95 -26.32
CA GLY A 69 18.86 -46.16 -25.64
C GLY A 69 20.25 -46.07 -24.98
N TYR A 70 20.84 -44.88 -24.84
CA TYR A 70 22.19 -44.74 -24.27
C TYR A 70 22.25 -45.07 -22.77
N LYS A 71 23.39 -45.63 -22.33
CA LYS A 71 23.65 -45.92 -20.91
C LYS A 71 23.80 -44.65 -20.08
N ASN A 72 23.40 -44.70 -18.80
CA ASN A 72 23.40 -43.55 -17.89
C ASN A 72 24.75 -42.82 -17.77
N ALA A 73 25.86 -43.56 -17.78
CA ALA A 73 27.20 -42.97 -17.68
C ALA A 73 27.60 -42.17 -18.93
N VAL A 74 27.10 -42.53 -20.11
CA VAL A 74 27.33 -41.79 -21.35
C VAL A 74 26.52 -40.50 -21.32
N ILE A 75 25.22 -40.62 -21.03
CA ILE A 75 24.30 -39.48 -20.91
C ILE A 75 24.80 -38.46 -19.88
N ALA A 76 25.29 -38.94 -18.73
CA ALA A 76 25.82 -38.08 -17.67
C ALA A 76 27.03 -37.26 -18.13
N ARG A 77 27.97 -37.89 -18.85
CA ARG A 77 29.15 -37.21 -19.40
C ARG A 77 28.77 -36.20 -20.48
N THR A 78 27.89 -36.59 -21.42
CA THR A 78 27.48 -35.74 -22.54
C THR A 78 26.64 -34.54 -22.09
N ALA A 79 25.73 -34.72 -21.13
CA ALA A 79 24.89 -33.65 -20.59
C ALA A 79 25.59 -32.85 -19.46
N ASN A 80 26.85 -33.17 -19.14
CA ASN A 80 27.61 -32.59 -18.04
C ASN A 80 26.83 -32.57 -16.72
N CYS A 81 26.33 -33.74 -16.31
CA CYS A 81 25.53 -33.91 -15.10
C CYS A 81 25.92 -35.17 -14.33
N ARG A 82 25.55 -35.23 -13.05
CA ARG A 82 25.79 -36.43 -12.23
C ARG A 82 24.93 -37.60 -12.71
N ALA A 83 25.48 -38.82 -12.70
CA ALA A 83 24.75 -40.04 -13.07
C ALA A 83 23.46 -40.27 -12.24
N SER A 84 23.44 -39.80 -10.99
CA SER A 84 22.24 -39.80 -10.13
C SER A 84 21.10 -38.91 -10.69
N SER A 85 21.43 -37.81 -11.37
CA SER A 85 20.44 -36.94 -12.02
C SER A 85 19.79 -37.62 -13.21
N VAL A 86 20.56 -38.32 -14.04
CA VAL A 86 20.04 -39.13 -15.16
C VAL A 86 19.13 -40.25 -14.64
N ARG A 87 19.52 -40.91 -13.54
CA ARG A 87 18.68 -41.94 -12.89
C ARG A 87 17.35 -41.36 -12.42
N ARG A 88 17.36 -40.19 -11.78
CA ARG A 88 16.15 -39.48 -11.34
C ARG A 88 15.27 -39.04 -12.52
N ILE A 89 15.88 -38.53 -13.61
CA ILE A 89 15.15 -38.14 -14.82
C ILE A 89 14.52 -39.36 -15.49
N ARG A 90 15.21 -40.50 -15.58
CA ARG A 90 14.61 -41.77 -16.06
C ARG A 90 13.41 -42.20 -15.20
N ALA A 91 13.53 -42.09 -13.87
CA ALA A 91 12.41 -42.37 -12.97
C ALA A 91 11.23 -41.42 -13.22
N ASN A 92 11.49 -40.11 -13.37
CA ASN A 92 10.47 -39.12 -13.68
C ASN A 92 9.78 -39.39 -15.03
N ILE A 93 10.52 -39.75 -16.07
CA ILE A 93 9.95 -40.09 -17.39
C ILE A 93 9.05 -41.32 -17.27
N ARG A 94 9.48 -42.35 -16.52
CA ARG A 94 8.67 -43.56 -16.29
C ARG A 94 7.39 -43.26 -15.50
N CYS A 95 7.46 -42.41 -14.48
CA CYS A 95 6.32 -42.13 -13.61
C CYS A 95 5.38 -41.04 -14.13
N TYR A 96 5.89 -40.05 -14.87
CA TYR A 96 5.16 -38.82 -15.22
C TYR A 96 5.23 -38.46 -16.71
N GLY A 97 5.94 -39.23 -17.54
CA GLY A 97 6.12 -38.94 -18.98
C GLY A 97 7.01 -37.73 -19.29
N SER A 98 7.56 -37.07 -18.27
CA SER A 98 8.36 -35.85 -18.41
C SER A 98 9.70 -35.97 -17.69
N THR A 99 10.71 -35.23 -18.15
CA THR A 99 12.01 -35.16 -17.48
C THR A 99 11.94 -34.48 -16.11
N LYS A 100 10.86 -33.72 -15.85
CA LYS A 100 10.57 -33.07 -14.58
C LYS A 100 9.38 -33.74 -13.91
N ALA A 101 9.48 -33.96 -12.60
CA ALA A 101 8.33 -34.35 -11.81
C ALA A 101 7.29 -33.21 -11.83
N PRO A 102 5.98 -33.53 -11.79
CA PRO A 102 4.96 -32.52 -11.58
C PRO A 102 5.24 -31.79 -10.26
N LEU A 103 4.86 -30.53 -10.19
CA LEU A 103 4.95 -29.77 -8.95
C LEU A 103 4.08 -30.48 -7.92
N ASN A 104 4.66 -30.90 -6.79
CA ASN A 104 3.93 -31.37 -5.61
C ASN A 104 3.17 -30.17 -5.02
N GLY A 105 2.07 -29.81 -5.66
CA GLY A 105 1.28 -28.63 -5.39
C GLY A 105 0.31 -28.86 -4.23
N VAL A 106 0.81 -29.27 -3.06
CA VAL A 106 0.01 -29.13 -1.83
C VAL A 106 0.03 -27.65 -1.48
N ARG A 107 -0.80 -26.88 -2.20
CA ARG A 107 -1.07 -25.50 -1.84
C ARG A 107 -1.74 -25.56 -0.48
N ARG A 108 -1.10 -24.98 0.54
CA ARG A 108 -1.65 -24.90 1.90
C ARG A 108 -3.13 -24.47 1.80
N ARG A 109 -4.04 -25.29 2.35
CA ARG A 109 -5.47 -24.97 2.34
C ARG A 109 -5.65 -23.57 2.93
N ARG A 110 -6.39 -22.71 2.21
CA ARG A 110 -6.73 -21.38 2.71
C ARG A 110 -7.75 -21.57 3.82
N LEU A 111 -7.49 -21.04 5.01
CA LEU A 111 -8.48 -21.09 6.10
C LEU A 111 -9.69 -20.20 5.80
N LEU A 112 -9.52 -19.13 5.02
CA LEU A 112 -10.65 -18.43 4.42
C LEU A 112 -11.13 -19.18 3.18
N SER A 113 -12.33 -19.73 3.28
CA SER A 113 -13.07 -20.22 2.12
C SER A 113 -13.39 -19.05 1.15
N PRO A 114 -13.44 -19.25 -0.18
CA PRO A 114 -13.82 -18.23 -1.13
C PRO A 114 -15.11 -17.43 -0.79
N PRO A 115 -16.23 -18.04 -0.34
CA PRO A 115 -17.41 -17.29 0.10
C PRO A 115 -17.13 -16.38 1.31
N MET A 116 -16.38 -16.85 2.31
CA MET A 116 -16.02 -16.05 3.48
C MET A 116 -15.17 -14.83 3.09
N LEU A 117 -14.25 -15.02 2.15
CA LEU A 117 -13.46 -13.92 1.61
C LEU A 117 -14.34 -12.91 0.89
N THR A 118 -15.28 -13.36 0.06
CA THR A 118 -16.19 -12.49 -0.69
C THR A 118 -17.05 -11.63 0.26
N ALA A 119 -17.70 -12.27 1.25
CA ALA A 119 -18.49 -11.57 2.25
C ALA A 119 -17.67 -10.54 3.05
N LEU A 120 -16.41 -10.87 3.39
CA LEU A 120 -15.51 -9.92 4.04
C LEU A 120 -15.21 -8.71 3.15
N LEU A 121 -14.95 -8.92 1.85
CA LEU A 121 -14.67 -7.83 0.92
C LEU A 121 -15.89 -6.92 0.72
N ASP A 122 -17.09 -7.49 0.63
CA ASP A 122 -18.34 -6.74 0.53
C ASP A 122 -18.57 -5.88 1.77
N ARG A 123 -18.31 -6.44 2.95
CA ARG A 123 -18.38 -5.70 4.22
C ARG A 123 -17.37 -4.55 4.26
N LEU A 124 -16.16 -4.75 3.76
CA LEU A 124 -15.12 -3.71 3.70
C LEU A 124 -15.44 -2.62 2.67
N ALA A 125 -16.22 -2.92 1.63
CA ALA A 125 -16.71 -1.91 0.69
C ALA A 125 -17.65 -0.91 1.38
N VAL A 126 -18.48 -1.39 2.32
CA VAL A 126 -19.37 -0.53 3.12
C VAL A 126 -18.64 0.15 4.27
N LYS A 127 -17.80 -0.61 5.01
CA LYS A 127 -17.08 -0.13 6.20
C LYS A 127 -15.57 -0.37 6.04
N PRO A 128 -14.84 0.50 5.34
CA PRO A 128 -13.42 0.29 5.06
C PRO A 128 -12.53 0.42 6.30
N ASN A 129 -12.97 1.11 7.36
CA ASN A 129 -12.16 1.39 8.55
C ASN A 129 -12.11 0.26 9.60
N MET A 130 -12.48 -0.96 9.20
CA MET A 130 -12.54 -2.12 10.08
C MET A 130 -11.14 -2.60 10.51
N TYR A 131 -10.96 -2.87 11.80
CA TYR A 131 -9.74 -3.49 12.33
C TYR A 131 -9.70 -4.99 12.05
N ARG A 132 -8.54 -5.62 12.19
CA ARG A 132 -8.42 -7.06 11.90
C ARG A 132 -9.24 -7.91 12.87
N GLU A 133 -9.31 -7.49 14.12
CA GLU A 133 -10.06 -8.13 15.19
C GLU A 133 -11.57 -8.05 14.90
N GLU A 134 -12.07 -6.89 14.47
CA GLU A 134 -13.46 -6.73 14.02
C GLU A 134 -13.79 -7.58 12.77
N MET A 135 -12.79 -7.85 11.91
CA MET A 135 -12.97 -8.77 10.79
C MET A 135 -13.04 -10.23 11.25
N VAL A 136 -12.29 -10.61 12.29
CA VAL A 136 -12.39 -11.95 12.91
C VAL A 136 -13.78 -12.10 13.51
N GLU A 137 -14.22 -11.14 14.33
CA GLU A 137 -15.53 -11.13 14.97
C GLU A 137 -16.67 -11.20 13.92
N PHE A 138 -16.56 -10.45 12.82
CA PHE A 138 -17.51 -10.53 11.71
C PHE A 138 -17.59 -11.94 11.11
N LEU A 139 -16.43 -12.57 10.86
CA LEU A 139 -16.37 -13.91 10.26
C LEU A 139 -16.84 -15.00 11.22
N GLU A 140 -16.55 -14.86 12.52
CA GLU A 140 -17.08 -15.74 13.56
C GLU A 140 -18.59 -15.64 13.67
N LYS A 141 -19.14 -14.42 13.62
CA LYS A 141 -20.58 -14.20 13.67
C LYS A 141 -21.33 -14.73 12.45
N GLU A 142 -20.77 -14.57 11.26
CA GLU A 142 -21.45 -14.89 10.00
C GLU A 142 -21.27 -16.36 9.57
N PHE A 143 -20.11 -16.95 9.87
CA PHE A 143 -19.74 -18.30 9.39
C PHE A 143 -19.37 -19.27 10.52
N GLU A 144 -19.56 -18.89 11.79
CA GLU A 144 -19.29 -19.70 12.99
C GLU A 144 -17.87 -20.32 12.99
N THR A 145 -16.92 -19.64 12.34
CA THR A 145 -15.56 -20.15 12.13
C THR A 145 -14.53 -19.19 12.72
N THR A 146 -13.83 -19.64 13.77
CA THR A 146 -12.72 -18.90 14.37
C THR A 146 -11.50 -18.90 13.46
N ILE A 147 -11.20 -17.74 12.87
CA ILE A 147 -10.03 -17.53 12.01
C ILE A 147 -9.03 -16.65 12.75
N PRO A 148 -7.76 -17.06 12.89
CA PRO A 148 -6.76 -16.19 13.50
C PRO A 148 -6.48 -14.98 12.59
N ALA A 149 -6.33 -13.79 13.20
CA ALA A 149 -6.15 -12.52 12.50
C ALA A 149 -4.98 -12.52 11.47
N SER A 150 -3.97 -13.37 11.65
CA SER A 150 -2.85 -13.53 10.72
C SER A 150 -3.26 -14.08 9.34
N ASN A 151 -4.34 -14.88 9.27
CA ASN A 151 -4.88 -15.40 8.01
C ASN A 151 -5.62 -14.33 7.21
N ILE A 152 -6.24 -13.36 7.88
CA ILE A 152 -6.95 -12.24 7.24
C ILE A 152 -5.97 -11.43 6.38
N GLY A 153 -4.81 -11.07 6.94
CA GLY A 153 -3.80 -10.30 6.21
C GLY A 153 -3.26 -11.02 4.97
N ARG A 154 -3.07 -12.36 5.03
CA ARG A 154 -2.67 -13.16 3.85
C ARG A 154 -3.78 -13.22 2.81
N SER A 155 -5.03 -13.37 3.24
CA SER A 155 -6.19 -13.48 2.36
C SER A 155 -6.49 -12.17 1.63
N LEU A 156 -6.46 -11.04 2.34
CA LEU A 156 -6.61 -9.70 1.74
C LEU A 156 -5.51 -9.40 0.72
N ARG A 157 -4.25 -9.74 1.02
CA ARG A 157 -3.15 -9.60 0.05
C ARG A 157 -3.37 -10.45 -1.21
N SER A 158 -3.88 -11.68 -1.05
CA SER A 158 -4.20 -12.54 -2.19
C SER A 158 -5.35 -11.99 -3.04
N ALA A 159 -6.28 -11.26 -2.42
CA ALA A 159 -7.36 -10.54 -3.09
C ALA A 159 -6.94 -9.17 -3.66
N ARG A 160 -5.66 -8.76 -3.51
CA ARG A 160 -5.14 -7.43 -3.88
C ARG A 160 -5.80 -6.27 -3.11
N TRP A 161 -6.24 -6.51 -1.88
CA TRP A 161 -6.70 -5.46 -0.97
C TRP A 161 -5.57 -5.00 -0.05
N THR A 162 -5.50 -3.69 0.15
CA THR A 162 -4.43 -3.04 0.91
C THR A 162 -5.02 -2.01 1.87
N ARG A 163 -4.36 -1.83 3.01
CA ARG A 163 -4.70 -0.80 3.98
C ARG A 163 -4.09 0.52 3.52
N LYS A 164 -4.91 1.56 3.41
CA LYS A 164 -4.53 2.91 2.94
C LYS A 164 -5.10 3.98 3.86
N THR A 165 -4.59 5.20 3.75
CA THR A 165 -5.18 6.36 4.41
C THR A 165 -6.58 6.60 3.82
N ALA A 166 -7.59 6.64 4.68
CA ALA A 166 -8.97 6.85 4.24
C ALA A 166 -9.22 8.33 3.99
N ARG A 167 -9.76 8.67 2.81
CA ARG A 167 -10.24 10.02 2.52
C ARG A 167 -11.63 10.16 3.11
N ARG A 168 -11.84 11.19 3.92
CA ARG A 168 -13.17 11.53 4.43
C ARG A 168 -13.83 12.49 3.46
N VAL A 169 -15.07 12.20 3.10
CA VAL A 169 -15.91 13.08 2.30
C VAL A 169 -17.17 13.33 3.11
N ALA A 170 -17.54 14.60 3.26
CA ALA A 170 -18.78 14.97 3.94
C ALA A 170 -19.98 14.45 3.15
N LYS A 171 -20.95 13.85 3.85
CA LYS A 171 -22.14 13.26 3.23
C LYS A 171 -23.00 14.29 2.48
N GLY A 172 -23.01 15.54 2.94
CA GLY A 172 -23.79 16.64 2.34
C GLY A 172 -23.12 17.35 1.15
N ARG A 173 -22.04 16.79 0.58
CA ARG A 173 -21.35 17.43 -0.54
C ARG A 173 -22.20 17.34 -1.81
N ASN A 174 -22.69 18.48 -2.29
CA ASN A 174 -23.35 18.64 -3.59
C ASN A 174 -22.42 19.41 -4.55
N ALA A 175 -22.18 18.88 -5.75
CA ALA A 175 -21.32 19.51 -6.75
C ALA A 175 -21.96 20.77 -7.33
N ASP A 176 -23.27 20.74 -7.59
CA ASP A 176 -24.00 21.83 -8.24
C ASP A 176 -24.06 23.07 -7.34
N LEU A 177 -24.35 22.87 -6.05
CA LEU A 177 -24.32 23.97 -5.07
C LEU A 177 -22.92 24.58 -4.93
N ARG A 178 -21.88 23.76 -5.09
CA ARG A 178 -20.49 24.24 -5.02
C ARG A 178 -20.14 25.08 -6.24
N ASP A 179 -20.56 24.66 -7.43
CA ASP A 179 -20.33 25.41 -8.67
C ASP A 179 -21.10 26.73 -8.67
N TYR A 180 -22.35 26.72 -8.17
CA TYR A 180 -23.13 27.95 -7.97
C TYR A 180 -22.48 28.93 -6.98
N TYR A 181 -21.93 28.41 -5.88
CA TYR A 181 -21.18 29.22 -4.92
C TYR A 181 -19.93 29.86 -5.56
N LEU A 182 -19.16 29.08 -6.35
CA LEU A 182 -17.99 29.60 -7.06
C LEU A 182 -18.37 30.67 -8.10
N TYR A 183 -19.49 30.49 -8.80
CA TYR A 183 -20.04 31.51 -9.69
C TYR A 183 -20.35 32.82 -8.94
N LYS A 184 -21.02 32.75 -7.78
CA LYS A 184 -21.28 33.93 -6.94
C LYS A 184 -19.99 34.61 -6.46
N LEU A 185 -18.97 33.82 -6.11
CA LEU A 185 -17.69 34.35 -5.64
C LEU A 185 -16.94 35.12 -6.74
N SER A 186 -17.14 34.75 -8.01
CA SER A 186 -16.40 35.32 -9.15
C SER A 186 -16.61 36.82 -9.37
N PHE A 187 -17.69 37.39 -8.81
CA PHE A 187 -17.99 38.82 -8.89
C PHE A 187 -17.14 39.68 -7.96
N TYR A 188 -16.50 39.09 -6.95
CA TYR A 188 -15.75 39.80 -5.92
C TYR A 188 -14.25 39.55 -6.06
N ARG A 189 -13.43 40.52 -5.60
CA ARG A 189 -11.97 40.35 -5.54
C ARG A 189 -11.58 39.64 -4.24
N SER A 190 -10.44 38.94 -4.27
CA SER A 190 -9.98 38.12 -3.14
C SER A 190 -9.85 38.91 -1.83
N TYR A 191 -9.36 40.15 -1.90
CA TYR A 191 -9.15 41.03 -0.75
C TYR A 191 -10.45 41.66 -0.22
N GLN A 192 -11.56 41.58 -0.94
CA GLN A 192 -12.87 42.07 -0.48
C GLN A 192 -13.63 41.00 0.29
N LEU A 193 -13.17 39.74 0.26
CA LEU A 193 -13.91 38.61 0.82
C LEU A 193 -13.48 38.33 2.25
N VAL A 194 -14.46 38.34 3.15
CA VAL A 194 -14.31 37.82 4.51
C VAL A 194 -15.00 36.45 4.57
N TYR A 195 -14.26 35.43 4.98
CA TYR A 195 -14.76 34.06 5.13
C TYR A 195 -15.04 33.77 6.59
N ILE A 196 -16.29 33.45 6.90
CA ILE A 196 -16.68 33.00 8.23
C ILE A 196 -16.78 31.47 8.18
N ASP A 197 -16.10 30.78 9.08
CA ASP A 197 -16.17 29.32 9.20
C ASP A 197 -16.50 28.91 10.64
N GLU A 198 -17.14 27.77 10.80
CA GLU A 198 -17.50 27.21 12.11
C GLU A 198 -16.55 26.05 12.42
N SER A 199 -15.61 26.26 13.35
CA SER A 199 -14.63 25.25 13.75
C SER A 199 -14.97 24.65 15.12
N GLY A 200 -15.34 23.36 15.13
CA GLY A 200 -15.62 22.62 16.37
C GLY A 200 -14.40 21.91 16.93
N CYS A 201 -13.98 22.27 18.14
CA CYS A 201 -12.98 21.57 18.93
C CYS A 201 -13.65 20.56 19.86
N ASP A 202 -13.47 19.27 19.56
CA ASP A 202 -13.94 18.16 20.37
C ASP A 202 -12.76 17.56 21.16
N ARG A 203 -12.91 17.34 22.47
CA ARG A 203 -11.86 16.75 23.32
C ARG A 203 -11.53 15.30 22.95
N ARG A 204 -12.37 14.62 22.15
CA ARG A 204 -12.19 13.21 21.77
C ARG A 204 -11.85 13.05 20.29
N VAL A 205 -10.64 13.42 19.87
CA VAL A 205 -10.17 13.07 18.52
C VAL A 205 -9.58 11.65 18.50
N GLY A 206 -10.46 10.63 18.52
CA GLY A 206 -10.14 9.20 18.44
C GLY A 206 -10.50 8.55 17.10
N ARG A 207 -10.40 9.28 15.99
CA ARG A 207 -10.86 8.79 14.67
C ARG A 207 -9.80 7.96 13.96
N ARG A 208 -10.22 6.82 13.40
CA ARG A 208 -9.34 5.91 12.65
C ARG A 208 -8.85 6.59 11.36
N ARG A 209 -7.52 6.62 11.17
CA ARG A 209 -6.83 7.23 10.00
C ARG A 209 -6.77 6.31 8.78
N TYR A 210 -6.89 4.99 8.99
CA TYR A 210 -6.64 3.99 7.97
C TYR A 210 -7.88 3.13 7.68
N GLY A 211 -8.09 2.81 6.42
CA GLY A 211 -9.11 1.88 5.95
C GLY A 211 -8.59 0.94 4.86
N TRP A 212 -9.34 -0.10 4.55
CA TRP A 212 -9.05 -1.12 3.55
C TRP A 212 -9.75 -0.79 2.24
N ALA A 213 -9.03 -0.95 1.13
CA ALA A 213 -9.57 -0.79 -0.21
C ALA A 213 -8.81 -1.68 -1.20
N PRO A 214 -9.40 -1.98 -2.37
CA PRO A 214 -8.68 -2.58 -3.49
C PRO A 214 -7.42 -1.77 -3.87
N LYS A 215 -6.39 -2.45 -4.37
CA LYS A 215 -5.22 -1.77 -4.94
C LYS A 215 -5.68 -0.81 -6.06
N GLY A 216 -5.19 0.43 -6.03
CA GLY A 216 -5.64 1.50 -6.94
C GLY A 216 -6.83 2.35 -6.46
N VAL A 217 -7.64 1.90 -5.49
CA VAL A 217 -8.82 2.64 -5.02
C VAL A 217 -8.58 3.33 -3.67
N THR A 218 -9.09 4.55 -3.50
CA THR A 218 -9.01 5.29 -2.22
C THR A 218 -10.19 4.93 -1.32
N PRO A 219 -9.97 4.45 -0.08
CA PRO A 219 -11.07 4.14 0.83
C PRO A 219 -11.79 5.42 1.26
N VAL A 220 -13.11 5.45 1.11
CA VAL A 220 -13.98 6.55 1.54
C VAL A 220 -14.82 6.09 2.71
N GLN A 221 -14.74 6.81 3.83
CA GLN A 221 -15.60 6.57 4.99
C GLN A 221 -16.62 7.70 5.12
N ILE A 222 -17.90 7.33 5.17
CA ILE A 222 -19.03 8.21 5.48
C ILE A 222 -19.42 7.92 6.93
N ASP A 223 -19.40 8.92 7.80
CA ASP A 223 -19.61 8.77 9.24
C ASP A 223 -20.60 9.80 9.77
N ARG A 224 -21.29 9.49 10.87
CA ARG A 224 -22.19 10.43 11.58
C ARG A 224 -21.41 11.12 12.70
N PHE A 225 -21.62 12.43 12.86
CA PHE A 225 -20.89 13.24 13.84
C PHE A 225 -21.68 13.27 15.17
N HIS A 226 -21.37 12.38 16.12
CA HIS A 226 -21.93 12.45 17.48
C HIS A 226 -21.24 13.53 18.33
N ARG A 227 -22.01 14.22 19.19
CA ARG A 227 -21.64 15.48 19.87
C ARG A 227 -21.51 15.22 21.38
N ASP A 228 -20.28 15.13 21.90
CA ASP A 228 -20.00 15.41 23.31
C ASP A 228 -19.79 16.93 23.49
N GLN A 229 -19.48 17.40 24.71
CA GLN A 229 -19.24 18.82 25.01
C GLN A 229 -18.15 19.41 24.11
N ARG A 230 -18.55 20.30 23.20
CA ARG A 230 -17.71 20.92 22.18
C ARG A 230 -17.51 22.40 22.49
N TYR A 231 -16.29 22.86 22.25
CA TYR A 231 -16.03 24.27 22.06
C TYR A 231 -16.20 24.57 20.57
N GLN A 232 -17.00 25.56 20.26
CA GLN A 232 -17.08 26.11 18.91
C GLN A 232 -16.24 27.37 18.86
N ILE A 233 -15.50 27.49 17.77
CA ILE A 233 -14.71 28.65 17.41
C ILE A 233 -15.34 29.19 16.14
N LEU A 234 -15.71 30.46 16.16
CA LEU A 234 -16.27 31.19 15.02
C LEU A 234 -15.25 32.25 14.55
N PRO A 235 -14.27 31.88 13.73
CA PRO A 235 -13.33 32.82 13.14
C PRO A 235 -13.85 33.47 11.85
N ALA A 236 -13.51 34.75 11.68
CA ALA A 236 -13.58 35.46 10.42
C ALA A 236 -12.18 35.61 9.82
N TYR A 237 -11.99 35.10 8.61
CA TYR A 237 -10.72 35.10 7.88
C TYR A 237 -10.74 36.08 6.71
N THR A 238 -9.63 36.76 6.51
CA THR A 238 -9.33 37.57 5.32
C THR A 238 -8.04 37.06 4.67
N GLN A 239 -7.64 37.67 3.54
CA GLN A 239 -6.35 37.37 2.91
C GLN A 239 -5.16 37.70 3.82
N GLU A 240 -5.34 38.61 4.79
CA GLU A 240 -4.29 39.12 5.66
C GLU A 240 -4.19 38.38 7.00
N GLY A 241 -5.25 37.67 7.40
CA GLY A 241 -5.26 36.89 8.63
C GLY A 241 -6.65 36.69 9.22
N ILE A 242 -6.69 36.56 10.55
CA ILE A 242 -7.94 36.47 11.31
C ILE A 242 -8.37 37.89 11.68
N LEU A 243 -9.58 38.29 11.28
CA LEU A 243 -10.13 39.62 11.56
C LEU A 243 -10.82 39.67 12.92
N HIS A 244 -11.63 38.66 13.23
CA HIS A 244 -12.32 38.50 14.51
C HIS A 244 -12.49 37.01 14.81
N TYR A 245 -12.60 36.63 16.09
CA TYR A 245 -12.93 35.27 16.47
C TYR A 245 -13.65 35.23 17.81
N ASP A 246 -14.66 34.36 17.90
CA ASP A 246 -15.34 34.05 19.17
C ASP A 246 -15.21 32.57 19.53
N ILE A 247 -15.10 32.29 20.83
CA ILE A 247 -15.01 30.93 21.36
C ILE A 247 -16.09 30.75 22.41
N PHE A 248 -16.97 29.76 22.21
CA PHE A 248 -18.03 29.47 23.16
C PHE A 248 -18.31 27.97 23.29
N PRO A 249 -18.77 27.52 24.48
CA PRO A 249 -19.26 26.16 24.65
C PRO A 249 -20.66 26.02 24.04
N GLY A 250 -20.93 24.90 23.36
CA GLY A 250 -22.26 24.59 22.82
C GLY A 250 -22.40 24.80 21.31
N SER A 251 -23.63 24.98 20.84
CA SER A 251 -23.95 25.26 19.42
C SER A 251 -23.96 26.76 19.17
N THR A 252 -23.81 27.14 17.89
CA THR A 252 -24.02 28.51 17.43
C THR A 252 -25.53 28.68 17.30
N ASP A 253 -26.08 29.58 18.10
CA ASP A 253 -27.47 30.04 17.99
C ASP A 253 -27.52 31.28 17.08
N SER A 254 -28.67 31.57 16.46
CA SER A 254 -28.82 32.72 15.56
C SER A 254 -28.44 34.04 16.25
N ASP A 255 -28.90 34.24 17.48
CA ASP A 255 -28.62 35.46 18.26
C ASP A 255 -27.11 35.69 18.46
N ARG A 256 -26.37 34.60 18.74
CA ARG A 256 -24.90 34.67 18.88
C ARG A 256 -24.20 34.95 17.56
N PHE A 257 -24.75 34.42 16.46
CA PHE A 257 -24.21 34.71 15.14
C PHE A 257 -24.46 36.16 14.76
N GLU A 258 -25.64 36.72 15.05
CA GLU A 258 -25.94 38.14 14.82
C GLU A 258 -25.00 39.04 15.63
N GLU A 259 -24.81 38.75 16.92
CA GLU A 259 -23.85 39.47 17.78
C GLU A 259 -22.43 39.39 17.22
N PHE A 260 -22.00 38.22 16.74
CA PHE A 260 -20.71 38.05 16.09
C PHE A 260 -20.58 38.91 14.82
N ILE A 261 -21.63 38.98 13.99
CA ILE A 261 -21.62 39.80 12.77
C ILE A 261 -21.56 41.29 13.12
N GLU A 262 -22.30 41.75 14.13
CA GLU A 262 -22.23 43.13 14.61
C GLU A 262 -20.81 43.49 15.04
N GLN A 263 -20.19 42.64 15.86
CA GLN A 263 -18.80 42.81 16.30
C GLN A 263 -17.83 42.78 15.12
N LEU A 264 -18.02 41.88 14.15
CA LEU A 264 -17.20 41.79 12.94
C LEU A 264 -17.32 43.04 12.07
N LEU A 265 -18.52 43.61 11.93
CA LEU A 265 -18.77 44.79 11.12
C LEU A 265 -18.05 46.03 11.66
N HIS A 266 -17.85 46.13 12.97
CA HIS A 266 -17.03 47.19 13.56
C HIS A 266 -15.56 47.15 13.12
N HIS A 267 -15.06 45.97 12.76
CA HIS A 267 -13.69 45.77 12.27
C HIS A 267 -13.58 45.84 10.74
N CYS A 268 -14.73 45.88 10.03
CA CYS A 268 -14.77 45.97 8.58
C CYS A 268 -14.82 47.43 8.11
N ASP A 269 -13.80 47.88 7.37
CA ASP A 269 -13.89 49.09 6.55
C ASP A 269 -14.95 48.99 5.45
N ARG A 270 -15.29 50.13 4.83
CA ARG A 270 -16.37 50.33 3.85
C ARG A 270 -16.30 49.47 2.57
N PHE A 271 -15.30 48.61 2.41
CA PHE A 271 -15.02 47.83 1.19
C PHE A 271 -15.11 46.30 1.36
N TYR A 272 -15.46 45.79 2.54
CA TYR A 272 -15.57 44.35 2.77
C TYR A 272 -16.95 43.81 2.38
N PHE A 273 -16.95 42.65 1.72
CA PHE A 273 -18.11 41.83 1.45
C PHE A 273 -18.00 40.55 2.29
N ILE A 274 -18.97 40.33 3.18
CA ILE A 274 -19.01 39.13 4.02
C ILE A 274 -19.61 37.98 3.20
N SER A 275 -18.79 36.98 2.91
CA SER A 275 -19.24 35.76 2.26
C SER A 275 -19.73 34.77 3.32
N GLY A 276 -20.97 34.92 3.76
CA GLY A 276 -21.66 33.99 4.65
C GLY A 276 -22.39 32.90 3.88
N VAL A 277 -22.14 31.62 4.20
CA VAL A 277 -23.06 30.54 3.85
C VAL A 277 -24.21 30.62 4.85
N VAL A 278 -25.30 31.29 4.50
CA VAL A 278 -26.59 31.12 5.20
C VAL A 278 -26.97 29.66 5.03
N ARG A 279 -26.79 28.87 6.11
CA ARG A 279 -27.35 27.53 6.19
C ARG A 279 -28.83 27.71 6.54
N GLU A 280 -29.71 27.50 5.57
CA GLU A 280 -31.07 27.02 5.85
C GLU A 280 -31.01 25.57 6.37
#